data_AF-A0A7Z9GYP9-F1
#
_entry.id   AF-A0A7Z9GYP9-F1
#
_cell.length_a   1.000
_cell.length_b   1.000
_cell.length_c   1.000
_cell.angle_alpha   90.00
_cell.angle_beta   90.00
_cell.angle_gamma   90.00
#
_symmetry.space_group_name_H-M   'P 1'
#
loop_
_entity.id
_entity.type
_entity.pdbx_description
1 polymer ?
#
loop_
_entity_poly.entity_id
_entity_poly.type
_entity_poly.pdbx_seq_one_letter_code
_entity_poly.pdbx_strand_id
1 'polypeptide(L)'
;MIRKVTRFEHCYKPLAVWPDAEDIQIHRDNCSSHLITQRLRELVPLLDFLQARVVQVDPEETRLSISLDAATVNQNGTHQAAVFYLLADYAVGVSMFSSIPGIYVTGVHDRCHALPVQMWLKSGEVKHLAPASGEIEATISISKEDSLSLRRQLLHNGSCEYRGTVSFHQDNKLVAVAEHVVGMYVNKPQVIDVKGGLLQEQNRAASALMIAGLRRDRVSRCIAGEQGKALATRMTETMPQLPAMIRSRTETLEHQLQQHAKHIPQVVVLGVGLDPKPVYHSDGHQTWFGIDLKPALRDREKRFCVPGCVADNFIPVAGDMREQHWVQDLRAAGFDPSQPSVVIMEGLSMYLTSDVISNVFKHIEEITSQGSILWVDHITSNALDMEAAGDFFAAMGRLGEPMVFGCTDLGQFAGNGWQVLQSVSAADILATDDRLFDAYRFTTLQRAQ
;
A
#
# COMPACT_ATOMS: atom_id res chain seq x y z
N MET A 1 -26.20 4.11 -23.18
CA MET A 1 -25.47 5.39 -23.08
C MET A 1 -24.38 5.21 -22.04
N ILE A 2 -23.15 4.97 -22.50
CA ILE A 2 -21.98 4.78 -21.66
C ILE A 2 -21.69 6.14 -21.02
N ARG A 3 -21.97 6.29 -19.72
CA ARG A 3 -21.41 7.42 -18.95
C ARG A 3 -19.90 7.28 -19.11
N LYS A 4 -19.27 8.27 -19.75
CA LYS A 4 -17.82 8.45 -19.74
C LYS A 4 -17.39 8.46 -18.28
N VAL A 5 -16.91 7.32 -17.81
CA VAL A 5 -16.13 7.20 -16.59
C VAL A 5 -15.04 8.23 -16.69
N THR A 6 -14.98 9.12 -15.71
CA THR A 6 -13.99 10.20 -15.60
C THR A 6 -12.60 9.60 -15.80
N ARG A 7 -11.86 10.12 -16.79
CA ARG A 7 -10.55 9.59 -17.22
C ARG A 7 -9.55 9.65 -16.06
N PHE A 8 -8.97 8.49 -15.77
CA PHE A 8 -7.98 8.18 -14.73
C PHE A 8 -6.64 8.96 -14.79
N GLU A 9 -6.48 9.88 -15.73
CA GLU A 9 -5.35 10.82 -15.84
C GLU A 9 -5.29 11.84 -14.67
N HIS A 10 -6.27 11.84 -13.75
CA HIS A 10 -6.47 12.84 -12.69
C HIS A 10 -6.37 12.25 -11.26
N CYS A 11 -5.56 11.20 -11.05
CA CYS A 11 -5.41 10.56 -9.74
C CYS A 11 -4.85 11.49 -8.65
N TYR A 12 -4.11 12.51 -9.07
CA TYR A 12 -3.54 13.61 -8.30
C TYR A 12 -3.14 14.70 -9.29
N LYS A 13 -3.09 15.95 -8.84
CA LYS A 13 -2.56 17.05 -9.61
C LYS A 13 -1.03 17.14 -9.44
N PRO A 14 -0.23 17.28 -10.51
CA PRO A 14 1.19 17.59 -10.39
C PRO A 14 1.40 18.87 -9.60
N LEU A 15 2.44 18.90 -8.76
CA LEU A 15 2.78 20.10 -8.00
C LEU A 15 3.09 21.24 -8.97
N ALA A 16 2.34 22.35 -8.86
CA ALA A 16 2.57 23.53 -9.66
C ALA A 16 3.72 24.37 -9.09
N VAL A 17 4.34 25.25 -9.89
CA VAL A 17 5.31 26.22 -9.34
C VAL A 17 4.65 27.12 -8.29
N TRP A 18 3.44 27.60 -8.60
CA TRP A 18 2.59 28.38 -7.71
C TRP A 18 1.29 27.62 -7.45
N PRO A 19 0.88 27.42 -6.19
CA PRO A 19 -0.35 26.73 -5.87
C PRO A 19 -1.56 27.58 -6.33
N ASP A 20 -2.58 26.93 -6.88
CA ASP A 20 -3.84 27.60 -7.18
C ASP A 20 -4.85 27.51 -6.03
N ALA A 21 -6.08 27.95 -6.28
CA ALA A 21 -7.12 27.99 -5.25
C ALA A 21 -7.49 26.59 -4.72
N GLU A 22 -7.46 25.56 -5.56
CA GLU A 22 -7.74 24.18 -5.14
C GLU A 22 -6.61 23.67 -4.23
N ASP A 23 -5.34 23.89 -4.63
CA ASP A 23 -4.17 23.51 -3.84
C ASP A 23 -4.21 24.15 -2.45
N ILE A 24 -4.57 25.45 -2.38
CA ILE A 24 -4.65 26.20 -1.13
C ILE A 24 -5.78 25.69 -0.25
N GLN A 25 -6.93 25.36 -0.83
CA GLN A 25 -8.09 24.88 -0.06
C GLN A 25 -7.81 23.50 0.53
N ILE A 26 -7.34 22.54 -0.28
CA ILE A 26 -6.93 21.20 0.19
C ILE A 26 -5.85 21.32 1.27
N HIS A 27 -4.87 22.19 1.06
CA HIS A 27 -3.80 22.41 2.02
C HIS A 27 -4.33 22.91 3.37
N ARG A 28 -5.26 23.86 3.35
CA ARG A 28 -5.90 24.38 4.57
C ARG A 28 -6.65 23.28 5.32
N ASP A 29 -7.42 22.46 4.60
CA ASP A 29 -8.20 21.38 5.21
C ASP A 29 -7.27 20.33 5.85
N ASN A 30 -6.17 19.98 5.17
CA ASN A 30 -5.16 19.05 5.66
C ASN A 30 -4.28 19.62 6.79
N CYS A 31 -4.12 20.94 6.90
CA CYS A 31 -3.43 21.58 8.02
C CYS A 31 -4.30 21.72 9.30
N SER A 32 -5.44 21.04 9.37
CA SER A 32 -6.23 20.98 10.60
C SER A 32 -5.46 20.26 11.71
N SER A 33 -5.17 20.98 12.80
CA SER A 33 -4.46 20.43 13.96
C SER A 33 -5.22 19.27 14.61
N HIS A 34 -6.56 19.33 14.63
CA HIS A 34 -7.42 18.24 15.06
C HIS A 34 -7.27 17.00 14.17
N LEU A 35 -7.36 17.19 12.85
CA LEU A 35 -7.23 16.09 11.88
C LEU A 35 -5.86 15.42 12.01
N ILE A 36 -4.77 16.19 12.00
CA ILE A 36 -3.41 15.65 12.11
C ILE A 36 -3.22 14.95 13.45
N THR A 37 -3.72 15.51 14.56
CA THR A 37 -3.68 14.84 15.87
C THR A 37 -4.36 13.48 15.83
N GLN A 38 -5.58 13.43 15.32
CA GLN A 38 -6.34 12.18 15.21
C GLN A 38 -5.57 11.16 14.36
N ARG A 39 -5.13 11.56 13.16
CA ARG A 39 -4.45 10.68 12.22
C ARG A 39 -3.11 10.17 12.74
N LEU A 40 -2.29 11.03 13.36
CA LEU A 40 -1.01 10.59 13.93
C LEU A 40 -1.20 9.58 15.07
N ARG A 41 -2.24 9.74 15.91
CA ARG A 41 -2.54 8.78 16.97
C ARG A 41 -3.06 7.45 16.43
N GLU A 42 -3.92 7.48 15.43
CA GLU A 42 -4.39 6.27 14.71
C GLU A 42 -3.19 5.50 14.10
N LEU A 43 -2.21 6.22 13.56
CA LEU A 43 -1.05 5.63 12.88
C LEU A 43 0.09 5.25 13.83
N VAL A 44 0.14 5.78 15.05
CA VAL A 44 1.28 5.60 15.92
C VAL A 44 0.76 5.32 17.33
N PRO A 45 0.58 4.04 17.70
CA PRO A 45 0.05 3.67 19.01
C PRO A 45 0.81 4.31 20.17
N LEU A 46 2.11 4.56 19.98
CA LEU A 46 2.92 5.26 20.97
C LEU A 46 2.52 6.75 21.12
N LEU A 47 2.16 7.47 20.06
CA LEU A 47 1.65 8.84 20.17
C LEU A 47 0.27 8.90 20.82
N ASP A 48 -0.57 7.89 20.56
CA ASP A 48 -1.87 7.76 21.24
C ASP A 48 -1.70 7.52 22.75
N PHE A 49 -0.86 6.55 23.11
CA PHE A 49 -0.50 6.25 24.49
C PHE A 49 0.05 7.48 25.24
N LEU A 50 0.93 8.24 24.58
CA LEU A 50 1.53 9.46 25.14
C LEU A 50 0.59 10.68 25.08
N GLN A 51 -0.61 10.53 24.52
CA GLN A 51 -1.59 11.58 24.32
C GLN A 51 -1.00 12.81 23.62
N ALA A 52 -0.15 12.60 22.61
CA ALA A 52 0.46 13.67 21.83
C ALA A 52 -0.60 14.47 21.07
N ARG A 53 -0.49 15.79 21.01
CA ARG A 53 -1.42 16.68 20.33
C ARG A 53 -0.67 17.60 19.39
N VAL A 54 -1.16 17.77 18.18
CA VAL A 54 -0.76 18.88 17.33
C VAL A 54 -1.58 20.08 17.75
N VAL A 55 -0.92 21.11 18.25
CA VAL A 55 -1.55 22.32 18.80
C VAL A 55 -1.75 23.35 17.70
N GLN A 56 -0.75 23.52 16.83
CA GLN A 56 -0.74 24.53 15.77
C GLN A 56 0.00 24.00 14.54
N VAL A 57 -0.54 24.31 13.36
CA VAL A 57 0.01 23.92 12.06
C VAL A 57 -0.12 25.12 11.12
N ASP A 58 0.89 25.98 11.13
CA ASP A 58 0.98 27.12 10.23
C ASP A 58 2.13 26.94 9.23
N PRO A 59 2.17 27.73 8.13
CA PRO A 59 3.24 27.64 7.15
C PRO A 59 4.64 28.00 7.67
N GLU A 60 4.73 28.74 8.79
CA GLU A 60 5.99 29.23 9.38
C GLU A 60 6.28 28.62 10.75
N GLU A 61 5.28 28.04 11.42
CA GLU A 61 5.42 27.49 12.77
C GLU A 61 4.54 26.25 12.97
N THR A 62 5.08 25.24 13.63
CA THR A 62 4.35 24.04 14.04
C THR A 62 4.61 23.80 15.52
N ARG A 63 3.54 23.54 16.28
CA ARG A 63 3.60 23.23 17.71
C ARG A 63 2.89 21.93 18.03
N LEU A 64 3.57 21.05 18.75
CA LEU A 64 3.04 19.82 19.29
C LEU A 64 3.15 19.84 20.82
N SER A 65 2.24 19.16 21.52
CA SER A 65 2.26 18.98 22.97
C SER A 65 2.22 17.50 23.32
N ILE A 66 2.90 17.11 24.39
CA ILE A 66 2.84 15.76 24.96
C ILE A 66 2.85 15.83 26.48
N SER A 67 2.21 14.86 27.13
CA SER A 67 2.24 14.75 28.60
C SER A 67 3.26 13.71 29.04
N LEU A 68 4.30 14.15 29.75
CA LEU A 68 5.25 13.26 30.40
C LEU A 68 4.75 12.86 31.81
N ASP A 69 3.92 11.82 31.86
CA ASP A 69 3.35 11.27 33.10
C ASP A 69 4.13 10.08 33.69
N ALA A 70 3.56 9.39 34.69
CA ALA A 70 4.18 8.27 35.39
C ALA A 70 4.69 7.13 34.46
N ALA A 71 4.10 6.95 33.27
CA ALA A 71 4.56 5.93 32.32
C ALA A 71 5.82 6.35 31.53
N THR A 72 6.17 7.64 31.55
CA THR A 72 7.23 8.25 30.75
C THR A 72 8.33 8.89 31.59
N VAL A 73 8.05 9.17 32.87
CA VAL A 73 8.99 9.68 33.86
C VAL A 73 9.74 8.50 34.48
N ASN A 74 10.89 8.13 33.91
CA ASN A 74 11.85 7.24 34.56
C ASN A 74 12.98 8.06 35.20
N GLN A 75 13.48 7.63 36.36
CA GLN A 75 14.53 8.28 37.15
C GLN A 75 15.85 8.53 36.37
N ASN A 76 16.04 7.90 35.21
CA ASN A 76 17.27 7.99 34.39
C ASN A 76 17.09 8.69 33.02
N GLY A 77 15.94 9.30 32.71
CA GLY A 77 15.75 10.13 31.50
C GLY A 77 15.75 9.41 30.13
N THR A 78 16.11 8.11 30.07
CA THR A 78 16.19 7.35 28.80
C THR A 78 14.87 7.30 28.01
N HIS A 79 13.73 7.18 28.71
CA HIS A 79 12.43 7.20 28.02
C HIS A 79 12.10 8.59 27.46
N GLN A 80 12.50 9.66 28.15
CA GLN A 80 12.30 11.03 27.67
C GLN A 80 13.08 11.28 26.39
N ALA A 81 14.27 10.70 26.24
CA ALA A 81 15.04 10.77 24.99
C ALA A 81 14.27 10.16 23.82
N ALA A 82 13.68 8.98 23.99
CA ALA A 82 12.86 8.35 22.95
C ALA A 82 11.60 9.17 22.63
N VAL A 83 10.95 9.75 23.64
CA VAL A 83 9.77 10.60 23.45
C VAL A 83 10.11 11.89 22.69
N PHE A 84 11.17 12.60 23.07
CA PHE A 84 11.59 13.81 22.36
C PHE A 84 12.06 13.50 20.94
N TYR A 85 12.77 12.38 20.74
CA TYR A 85 13.16 11.93 19.41
C TYR A 85 11.92 11.67 18.54
N LEU A 86 10.94 10.91 19.04
CA LEU A 86 9.69 10.65 18.33
C LEU A 86 8.93 11.93 18.02
N LEU A 87 8.78 12.82 19.01
CA LEU A 87 8.03 14.06 18.85
C LEU A 87 8.72 15.03 17.87
N ALA A 88 10.06 15.08 17.87
CA ALA A 88 10.83 15.86 16.92
C ALA A 88 10.63 15.37 15.47
N ASP A 89 10.59 14.06 15.25
CA ASP A 89 10.34 13.48 13.93
C ASP A 89 9.01 13.98 13.33
N TYR A 90 7.91 13.84 14.09
CA TYR A 90 6.61 14.30 13.64
C TYR A 90 6.51 15.83 13.57
N ALA A 91 7.16 16.58 14.46
CA ALA A 91 7.17 18.05 14.38
C ALA A 91 7.85 18.53 13.10
N VAL A 92 9.01 17.97 12.74
CA VAL A 92 9.70 18.31 11.47
C VAL A 92 8.85 17.92 10.27
N GLY A 93 8.29 16.70 10.26
CA GLY A 93 7.45 16.23 9.16
C GLY A 93 6.21 17.11 8.93
N VAL A 94 5.49 17.45 10.01
CA VAL A 94 4.32 18.34 9.94
C VAL A 94 4.71 19.74 9.48
N SER A 95 5.83 20.29 9.95
CA SER A 95 6.33 21.60 9.52
C SER A 95 6.74 21.63 8.04
N MET A 96 7.39 20.58 7.55
CA MET A 96 7.68 20.45 6.12
C MET A 96 6.39 20.43 5.30
N PHE A 97 5.41 19.62 5.71
CA PHE A 97 4.11 19.54 5.03
C PHE A 97 3.39 20.88 5.03
N SER A 98 3.21 21.52 6.20
CA SER A 98 2.43 22.76 6.36
C SER A 98 2.96 23.93 5.53
N SER A 99 4.24 23.87 5.13
CA SER A 99 4.91 24.90 4.35
C SER A 99 4.75 24.77 2.83
N ILE A 100 4.20 23.66 2.31
CA ILE A 100 4.14 23.37 0.86
C ILE A 100 2.69 23.05 0.43
N PRO A 101 1.90 24.04 -0.02
CA PRO A 101 0.57 23.78 -0.57
C PRO A 101 0.57 22.95 -1.84
N GLY A 102 -0.50 22.18 -2.07
CA GLY A 102 -0.66 21.32 -3.25
C GLY A 102 -0.06 19.91 -3.09
N ILE A 103 0.23 19.49 -1.86
CA ILE A 103 0.64 18.11 -1.54
C ILE A 103 -0.27 17.49 -0.47
N TYR A 104 -0.24 16.17 -0.34
CA TYR A 104 -0.74 15.47 0.85
C TYR A 104 0.21 14.34 1.26
N VAL A 105 0.36 14.15 2.56
CA VAL A 105 1.17 13.05 3.13
C VAL A 105 0.42 11.72 3.10
N THR A 106 0.93 10.73 2.35
CA THR A 106 0.47 9.34 2.38
C THR A 106 0.64 8.75 3.77
N GLY A 107 -0.33 7.99 4.25
CA GLY A 107 -0.41 7.50 5.62
C GLY A 107 -1.25 8.42 6.49
N VAL A 108 -1.04 9.73 6.41
CA VAL A 108 -1.66 10.72 7.30
C VAL A 108 -2.98 11.25 6.77
N HIS A 109 -3.01 11.74 5.52
CA HIS A 109 -4.20 12.37 4.95
C HIS A 109 -4.98 11.38 4.09
N ASP A 110 -6.29 11.62 4.01
CA ASP A 110 -7.14 10.98 3.01
C ASP A 110 -6.71 11.42 1.61
N ARG A 111 -6.87 10.52 0.64
CA ARG A 111 -6.45 10.79 -0.73
C ARG A 111 -7.28 11.92 -1.33
N CYS A 112 -6.60 12.87 -1.96
CA CYS A 112 -7.22 14.01 -2.62
C CYS A 112 -6.50 14.35 -3.94
N HIS A 113 -6.96 15.39 -4.63
CA HIS A 113 -6.41 15.85 -5.91
C HIS A 113 -5.09 16.65 -5.75
N ALA A 114 -4.34 16.47 -4.67
CA ALA A 114 -3.01 17.05 -4.46
C ALA A 114 -1.91 16.02 -4.69
N LEU A 115 -0.65 16.46 -4.85
CA LEU A 115 0.48 15.55 -5.08
C LEU A 115 0.77 14.71 -3.82
N PRO A 116 0.69 13.36 -3.88
CA PRO A 116 1.08 12.54 -2.75
C PRO A 116 2.57 12.60 -2.46
N VAL A 117 2.92 12.65 -1.18
CA VAL A 117 4.29 12.56 -0.68
C VAL A 117 4.38 11.56 0.46
N GLN A 118 5.56 10.98 0.65
CA GLN A 118 5.93 10.18 1.81
C GLN A 118 7.16 10.79 2.48
N MET A 119 7.25 10.68 3.80
CA MET A 119 8.37 11.20 4.57
C MET A 119 9.15 10.08 5.25
N TRP A 120 10.44 10.33 5.48
CA TRP A 120 11.33 9.41 6.14
C TRP A 120 12.36 10.17 6.98
N LEU A 121 12.49 9.81 8.26
CA LEU A 121 13.55 10.31 9.13
C LEU A 121 14.90 9.69 8.75
N LYS A 122 15.84 10.53 8.29
CA LYS A 122 17.17 10.08 7.88
C LYS A 122 18.15 10.00 9.03
N SER A 123 18.10 10.99 9.93
CA SER A 123 18.95 11.08 11.10
C SER A 123 18.34 12.05 12.11
N GLY A 124 18.61 11.85 13.38
CA GLY A 124 18.20 12.80 14.43
C GLY A 124 19.15 12.76 15.61
N GLU A 125 19.20 13.87 16.34
CA GLU A 125 19.81 13.94 17.67
C GLU A 125 18.95 14.78 18.61
N VAL A 126 19.03 14.47 19.91
CA VAL A 126 18.34 15.21 20.97
C VAL A 126 19.37 15.61 22.02
N LYS A 127 19.48 16.92 22.26
CA LYS A 127 20.27 17.50 23.34
C LYS A 127 19.37 17.85 24.51
N HIS A 128 19.52 17.11 25.60
CA HIS A 128 18.81 17.36 26.86
C HIS A 128 19.52 18.44 27.66
N LEU A 129 18.76 19.44 28.13
CA LEU A 129 19.28 20.60 28.87
C LEU A 129 18.84 20.58 30.33
N ALA A 130 17.64 20.09 30.62
CA ALA A 130 17.11 19.94 31.97
C ALA A 130 16.13 18.76 32.06
N PRO A 131 15.93 18.17 33.25
CA PRO A 131 14.83 17.24 33.49
C PRO A 131 13.49 17.91 33.20
N ALA A 132 12.54 17.15 32.65
CA ALA A 132 11.21 17.63 32.28
C ALA A 132 10.12 16.66 32.76
N SER A 133 8.92 17.16 33.04
CA SER A 133 7.77 16.36 33.50
C SER A 133 6.44 17.06 33.16
N GLY A 134 5.32 16.34 33.15
CA GLY A 134 4.05 16.97 32.80
C GLY A 134 4.03 17.46 31.35
N GLU A 135 3.36 18.57 31.07
CA GLU A 135 3.16 19.03 29.69
C GLU A 135 4.43 19.63 29.08
N ILE A 136 4.80 19.12 27.90
CA ILE A 136 5.94 19.58 27.11
C ILE A 136 5.44 20.06 25.75
N GLU A 137 5.83 21.26 25.38
CA GLU A 137 5.58 21.84 24.06
C GLU A 137 6.84 21.69 23.18
N ALA A 138 6.68 21.10 22.00
CA ALA A 138 7.69 21.02 20.96
C ALA A 138 7.36 22.01 19.85
N THR A 139 8.27 22.93 19.57
CA THR A 139 8.08 24.01 18.61
C THR A 139 9.17 23.99 17.54
N ILE A 140 8.76 24.13 16.29
CA ILE A 140 9.66 24.32 15.15
C ILE A 140 9.14 25.43 14.25
N SER A 141 10.07 26.22 13.71
CA SER A 141 9.78 27.21 12.68
C SER A 141 10.50 26.85 11.39
N ILE A 142 9.88 27.19 10.26
CA ILE A 142 10.47 27.06 8.93
C ILE A 142 10.44 28.42 8.23
N SER A 143 11.59 28.84 7.71
CA SER A 143 11.69 30.14 7.05
C SER A 143 11.01 30.09 5.67
N LYS A 144 10.52 31.25 5.19
CA LYS A 144 9.98 31.34 3.82
C LYS A 144 10.99 30.91 2.75
N GLU A 145 12.26 31.18 2.98
CA GLU A 145 13.34 30.78 2.07
C GLU A 145 13.48 29.26 2.01
N ASP A 146 13.46 28.60 3.16
CA ASP A 146 13.50 27.14 3.25
C ASP A 146 12.26 26.51 2.62
N SER A 147 11.05 27.01 2.91
CA SER A 147 9.81 26.53 2.31
C SER A 147 9.84 26.61 0.78
N LEU A 148 10.34 27.74 0.23
CA LEU A 148 10.52 27.90 -1.21
C LEU A 148 11.60 26.94 -1.77
N SER A 149 12.69 26.72 -1.03
CA SER A 149 13.74 25.77 -1.40
C SER A 149 13.21 24.33 -1.46
N LEU A 150 12.47 23.89 -0.44
CA LEU A 150 11.86 22.56 -0.38
C LEU A 150 10.90 22.35 -1.55
N ARG A 151 10.04 23.33 -1.85
CA ARG A 151 9.13 23.27 -3.02
C ARG A 151 9.92 23.11 -4.33
N ARG A 152 10.97 23.90 -4.55
CA ARG A 152 11.80 23.83 -5.77
C ARG A 152 12.48 22.47 -5.91
N GLN A 153 13.04 21.95 -4.82
CA GLN A 153 13.68 20.63 -4.81
C GLN A 153 12.67 19.54 -5.13
N LEU A 154 11.48 19.56 -4.50
CA LEU A 154 10.44 18.57 -4.74
C LEU A 154 9.93 18.61 -6.20
N LEU A 155 9.78 19.79 -6.80
CA LEU A 155 9.42 19.98 -8.20
C LEU A 155 10.47 19.40 -9.16
N HIS A 156 11.76 19.67 -8.91
CA HIS A 156 12.83 19.31 -9.82
C HIS A 156 13.31 17.86 -9.65
N ASN A 157 13.44 17.40 -8.41
CA ASN A 157 14.06 16.13 -8.07
C ASN A 157 13.04 15.05 -7.70
N GLY A 158 11.77 15.40 -7.51
CA GLY A 158 10.78 14.51 -6.90
C GLY A 158 11.09 14.18 -5.43
N SER A 159 12.01 14.91 -4.80
CA SER A 159 12.38 14.76 -3.39
C SER A 159 13.03 16.03 -2.85
N CYS A 160 12.93 16.24 -1.54
CA CYS A 160 13.62 17.30 -0.82
C CYS A 160 13.99 16.84 0.59
N GLU A 161 14.93 17.53 1.21
CA GLU A 161 15.40 17.23 2.57
C GLU A 161 15.43 18.50 3.40
N TYR A 162 15.02 18.38 4.66
CA TYR A 162 15.04 19.49 5.60
C TYR A 162 15.72 19.06 6.89
N ARG A 163 16.63 19.91 7.37
CA ARG A 163 17.21 19.82 8.72
C ARG A 163 16.42 20.76 9.62
N GLY A 164 15.50 20.20 10.39
CA GLY A 164 14.66 20.95 11.33
C GLY A 164 15.25 20.97 12.73
N THR A 165 15.21 22.13 13.38
CA THR A 165 15.51 22.27 14.82
C THR A 165 14.22 22.39 15.61
N VAL A 166 14.00 21.49 16.55
CA VAL A 166 12.81 21.45 17.41
C VAL A 166 13.22 21.84 18.82
N SER A 167 12.54 22.84 19.39
CA SER A 167 12.78 23.30 20.77
C SER A 167 11.69 22.79 21.69
N PHE A 168 12.07 22.18 22.81
CA PHE A 168 11.15 21.62 23.80
C PHE A 168 11.07 22.52 25.02
N HIS A 169 9.86 22.94 25.39
CA HIS A 169 9.59 23.83 26.51
C HIS A 169 8.66 23.18 27.54
N GLN A 170 8.95 23.42 28.82
CA GLN A 170 8.09 23.12 29.96
C GLN A 170 7.91 24.43 30.72
N ASP A 171 6.67 24.91 30.89
CA ASP A 171 6.39 26.18 31.60
C ASP A 171 7.27 27.35 31.11
N ASN A 172 7.43 27.49 29.78
CA ASN A 172 8.31 28.45 29.09
C ASN A 172 9.82 28.28 29.33
N LYS A 173 10.26 27.22 30.02
CA LYS A 173 11.67 26.88 30.17
C LYS A 173 12.10 25.89 29.10
N LEU A 174 13.17 26.20 28.38
CA LEU A 174 13.77 25.28 27.42
C LEU A 174 14.38 24.07 28.15
N VAL A 175 13.92 22.85 27.83
CA VAL A 175 14.36 21.60 28.47
C VAL A 175 15.14 20.68 27.54
N ALA A 176 14.93 20.78 26.23
CA ALA A 176 15.70 20.06 25.22
C ALA A 176 15.67 20.76 23.86
N VAL A 177 16.60 20.40 22.98
CA VAL A 177 16.61 20.78 21.57
C VAL A 177 16.90 19.53 20.74
N ALA A 178 16.19 19.31 19.65
CA ALA A 178 16.47 18.23 18.71
C ALA A 178 16.79 18.78 17.32
N GLU A 179 17.72 18.12 16.63
CA GLU A 179 18.02 18.38 15.21
C GLU A 179 17.74 17.12 14.41
N HIS A 180 16.73 17.18 13.55
CA HIS A 180 16.28 16.04 12.75
C HIS A 180 16.42 16.37 11.26
N VAL A 181 16.88 15.40 10.48
CA VAL A 181 16.91 15.46 9.02
C VAL A 181 15.82 14.55 8.48
N VAL A 182 14.81 15.15 7.86
CA VAL A 182 13.68 14.43 7.25
C VAL A 182 13.74 14.60 5.74
N GLY A 183 13.61 13.49 5.02
CA GLY A 183 13.40 13.49 3.58
C GLY A 183 11.92 13.42 3.25
N MET A 184 11.48 14.20 2.27
CA MET A 184 10.15 14.12 1.66
C MET A 184 10.30 13.68 0.20
N TYR A 185 9.50 12.71 -0.21
CA TYR A 185 9.59 12.06 -1.52
C TYR A 185 8.22 12.06 -2.18
N VAL A 186 8.17 12.40 -3.46
CA VAL A 186 6.93 12.24 -4.23
C VAL A 186 6.55 10.77 -4.25
N ASN A 187 5.37 10.47 -3.73
CA ASN A 187 4.86 9.12 -3.64
C ASN A 187 3.73 8.94 -4.65
N LYS A 188 4.08 8.90 -5.94
CA LYS A 188 3.07 8.72 -7.00
C LYS A 188 2.26 7.46 -6.68
N PRO A 189 0.91 7.50 -6.70
CA PRO A 189 0.08 6.31 -6.53
C PRO A 189 0.52 5.27 -7.55
N GLN A 190 0.23 4.00 -7.29
CA GLN A 190 0.51 2.93 -8.25
C GLN A 190 -0.23 3.21 -9.56
N VAL A 191 0.48 3.88 -10.48
CA VAL A 191 0.02 4.23 -11.81
C VAL A 191 1.17 3.86 -12.74
N ILE A 192 0.76 3.41 -13.90
CA ILE A 192 1.50 2.52 -14.77
C ILE A 192 2.79 3.13 -15.31
N ASP A 193 2.91 4.44 -15.43
CA ASP A 193 4.05 5.07 -16.09
C ASP A 193 5.21 5.49 -15.15
N VAL A 194 5.20 5.05 -13.89
CA VAL A 194 6.21 5.48 -12.90
C VAL A 194 7.03 4.29 -12.43
N LYS A 195 8.35 4.35 -12.68
CA LYS A 195 9.31 3.45 -12.05
C LYS A 195 9.33 3.73 -10.54
N GLY A 196 9.05 2.71 -9.73
CA GLY A 196 8.91 2.91 -8.30
C GLY A 196 10.22 3.31 -7.62
N GLY A 197 10.15 4.27 -6.71
CA GLY A 197 11.29 4.67 -5.87
C GLY A 197 11.59 3.66 -4.76
N LEU A 198 12.69 3.87 -4.04
CA LEU A 198 13.15 2.99 -2.94
C LEU A 198 12.05 2.70 -1.90
N LEU A 199 11.35 3.74 -1.44
CA LEU A 199 10.27 3.60 -0.45
C LEU A 199 9.10 2.76 -0.99
N GLN A 200 8.80 2.87 -2.29
CA GLN A 200 7.73 2.10 -2.91
C GLN A 200 8.09 0.61 -3.02
N GLU A 201 9.36 0.31 -3.32
CA GLU A 201 9.86 -1.08 -3.26
C GLU A 201 9.74 -1.65 -1.84
N GLN A 202 10.07 -0.87 -0.82
CA GLN A 202 9.94 -1.27 0.59
C GLN A 202 8.47 -1.47 1.00
N ASN A 203 7.58 -0.56 0.62
CA ASN A 203 6.15 -0.69 0.90
C ASN A 203 5.58 -1.97 0.26
N ARG A 204 5.92 -2.27 -1.00
CA ARG A 204 5.50 -3.52 -1.66
C ARG A 204 5.99 -4.76 -0.92
N ALA A 205 7.25 -4.77 -0.50
CA ALA A 205 7.80 -5.88 0.28
C ALA A 205 7.07 -6.04 1.63
N ALA A 206 6.77 -4.93 2.31
CA ALA A 206 6.02 -4.94 3.56
C ALA A 206 4.56 -5.42 3.36
N SER A 207 3.86 -4.94 2.33
CA SER A 207 2.51 -5.38 1.96
C SER A 207 2.48 -6.88 1.65
N ALA A 208 3.45 -7.38 0.87
CA ALA A 208 3.55 -8.81 0.59
C ALA A 208 3.76 -9.65 1.86
N LEU A 209 4.58 -9.17 2.79
CA LEU A 209 4.80 -9.84 4.09
C LEU A 209 3.57 -9.80 5.00
N MET A 210 2.84 -8.69 5.02
CA MET A 210 1.57 -8.57 5.72
C MET A 210 0.57 -9.60 5.17
N ILE A 211 0.40 -9.68 3.85
CA ILE A 211 -0.51 -10.66 3.24
C ILE A 211 -0.07 -12.09 3.57
N ALA A 212 1.23 -12.40 3.53
CA ALA A 212 1.75 -13.70 3.97
C ALA A 212 1.46 -13.96 5.46
N GLY A 213 1.57 -12.95 6.32
CA GLY A 213 1.25 -13.07 7.74
C GLY A 213 -0.23 -13.27 8.04
N LEU A 214 -1.12 -12.78 7.16
CA LEU A 214 -2.58 -12.97 7.25
C LEU A 214 -3.02 -14.37 6.80
N ARG A 215 -2.24 -15.04 5.95
CA ARG A 215 -2.50 -16.42 5.51
C ARG A 215 -2.15 -17.40 6.63
N ARG A 216 -2.95 -18.47 6.73
CA ARG A 216 -2.86 -19.46 7.83
C ARG A 216 -1.95 -20.65 7.51
N ASP A 217 -1.56 -20.82 6.26
CA ASP A 217 -0.77 -21.96 5.82
C ASP A 217 0.67 -21.92 6.36
N ARG A 218 1.35 -23.07 6.31
CA ARG A 218 2.70 -23.22 6.91
C ARG A 218 3.74 -22.37 6.18
N VAL A 219 3.75 -22.40 4.84
CA VAL A 219 4.73 -21.67 4.03
C VAL A 219 4.56 -20.17 4.21
N SER A 220 3.35 -19.63 4.12
CA SER A 220 3.10 -18.20 4.32
C SER A 220 3.56 -17.70 5.70
N ARG A 221 3.28 -18.45 6.77
CA ARG A 221 3.76 -18.10 8.12
C ARG A 221 5.27 -18.16 8.25
N CYS A 222 5.93 -19.06 7.52
CA CYS A 222 7.38 -19.17 7.49
C CYS A 222 8.02 -17.98 6.77
N ILE A 223 7.55 -17.64 5.56
CA ILE A 223 8.10 -16.55 4.74
C ILE A 223 7.79 -15.16 5.28
N ALA A 224 6.66 -15.00 5.99
CA ALA A 224 6.27 -13.75 6.63
C ALA A 224 7.28 -13.33 7.72
N GLY A 225 7.85 -14.29 8.45
CA GLY A 225 8.72 -14.04 9.59
C GLY A 225 8.04 -13.19 10.67
N GLU A 226 8.83 -12.68 11.61
CA GLU A 226 8.30 -11.83 12.70
C GLU A 226 7.77 -10.48 12.19
N GLN A 227 8.41 -9.92 11.15
CA GLN A 227 7.97 -8.66 10.56
C GLN A 227 6.59 -8.78 9.92
N GLY A 228 6.36 -9.79 9.06
CA GLY A 228 5.06 -9.99 8.41
C GLY A 228 3.95 -10.32 9.40
N LYS A 229 4.24 -11.08 10.47
CA LYS A 229 3.30 -11.33 11.56
C LYS A 229 2.93 -10.04 12.30
N ALA A 230 3.91 -9.22 12.67
CA ALA A 230 3.66 -7.95 13.35
C ALA A 230 2.82 -7.00 12.48
N LEU A 231 3.12 -6.91 11.19
CA LEU A 231 2.32 -6.13 10.23
C LEU A 231 0.89 -6.68 10.11
N ALA A 232 0.73 -8.01 9.99
CA ALA A 232 -0.59 -8.65 9.91
C ALA A 232 -1.43 -8.42 11.18
N THR A 233 -0.83 -8.54 12.38
CA THR A 233 -1.50 -8.24 13.66
C THR A 233 -1.99 -6.80 13.70
N ARG A 234 -1.09 -5.85 13.42
CA ARG A 234 -1.43 -4.42 13.41
C ARG A 234 -2.56 -4.11 12.42
N MET A 235 -2.51 -4.69 11.22
CA MET A 235 -3.51 -4.46 10.19
C MET A 235 -4.85 -5.12 10.52
N THR A 236 -4.83 -6.23 11.26
CA THR A 236 -6.05 -6.86 11.80
C THR A 236 -6.73 -5.95 12.83
N GLU A 237 -5.96 -5.27 13.68
CA GLU A 237 -6.49 -4.31 14.66
C GLU A 237 -7.08 -3.07 13.98
N THR A 238 -6.41 -2.56 12.93
CA THR A 238 -6.88 -1.37 12.20
C THR A 238 -8.02 -1.67 11.21
N MET A 239 -8.01 -2.85 10.59
CA MET A 239 -8.97 -3.28 9.56
C MET A 239 -9.42 -4.72 9.83
N PRO A 240 -10.36 -4.94 10.76
CA PRO A 240 -10.80 -6.28 11.17
C PRO A 240 -11.39 -7.14 10.04
N GLN A 241 -11.84 -6.52 8.95
CA GLN A 241 -12.40 -7.22 7.78
C GLN A 241 -11.30 -7.84 6.89
N LEU A 242 -10.09 -7.29 6.90
CA LEU A 242 -9.01 -7.70 6.01
C LEU A 242 -8.66 -9.20 6.13
N PRO A 243 -8.48 -9.79 7.33
CA PRO A 243 -8.17 -11.22 7.45
C PRO A 243 -9.26 -12.13 6.85
N ALA A 244 -10.53 -11.77 7.03
CA ALA A 244 -11.65 -12.53 6.48
C ALA A 244 -11.68 -12.43 4.95
N MET A 245 -11.41 -11.25 4.39
CA MET A 245 -11.29 -11.04 2.95
C MET A 245 -10.15 -11.87 2.34
N ILE A 246 -8.95 -11.85 2.94
CA ILE A 246 -7.80 -12.65 2.48
C ILE A 246 -8.08 -14.16 2.59
N ARG A 247 -8.81 -14.57 3.63
CA ARG A 247 -9.23 -15.95 3.81
C ARG A 247 -10.19 -16.39 2.70
N SER A 248 -11.27 -15.65 2.45
CA SER A 248 -12.25 -15.96 1.39
C SER A 248 -11.59 -16.01 0.01
N ARG A 249 -10.64 -15.11 -0.24
CA ARG A 249 -9.82 -15.11 -1.44
C ARG A 249 -9.03 -16.41 -1.61
N THR A 250 -8.32 -16.82 -0.56
CA THR A 250 -7.50 -18.03 -0.57
C THR A 250 -8.38 -19.27 -0.74
N GLU A 251 -9.46 -19.39 0.02
CA GLU A 251 -10.36 -20.55 -0.01
C GLU A 251 -11.04 -20.71 -1.37
N THR A 252 -11.49 -19.60 -1.98
CA THR A 252 -12.13 -19.64 -3.30
C THR A 252 -11.15 -20.05 -4.39
N LEU A 253 -9.93 -19.50 -4.40
CA LEU A 253 -8.91 -19.87 -5.38
C LEU A 253 -8.49 -21.35 -5.22
N GLU A 254 -8.24 -21.82 -3.99
CA GLU A 254 -7.91 -23.23 -3.74
C GLU A 254 -9.01 -24.18 -4.21
N HIS A 255 -10.29 -23.84 -3.95
CA HIS A 255 -11.41 -24.62 -4.45
C HIS A 255 -11.42 -24.69 -5.99
N GLN A 256 -11.22 -23.57 -6.66
CA GLN A 256 -11.20 -23.50 -8.13
C GLN A 256 -10.01 -24.26 -8.73
N LEU A 257 -8.83 -24.20 -8.10
CA LEU A 257 -7.68 -25.01 -8.50
C LEU A 257 -7.96 -26.52 -8.36
N GLN A 258 -8.57 -26.94 -7.26
CA GLN A 258 -8.93 -28.34 -7.03
C GLN A 258 -9.95 -28.85 -8.05
N GLN A 259 -10.92 -28.01 -8.43
CA GLN A 259 -12.00 -28.37 -9.34
C GLN A 259 -11.58 -28.36 -10.81
N HIS A 260 -10.78 -27.37 -11.23
CA HIS A 260 -10.53 -27.11 -12.66
C HIS A 260 -9.07 -27.23 -13.09
N ALA A 261 -8.09 -27.12 -12.18
CA ALA A 261 -6.68 -26.99 -12.59
C ALA A 261 -5.89 -28.31 -12.67
N LYS A 262 -6.30 -29.37 -11.97
CA LYS A 262 -5.47 -30.60 -11.80
C LYS A 262 -5.01 -31.27 -13.10
N HIS A 263 -5.79 -31.14 -14.18
CA HIS A 263 -5.49 -31.76 -15.47
C HIS A 263 -4.86 -30.78 -16.47
N ILE A 264 -4.70 -29.51 -16.08
CA ILE A 264 -4.15 -28.46 -16.93
C ILE A 264 -2.64 -28.42 -16.69
N PRO A 265 -1.79 -28.54 -17.74
CA PRO A 265 -0.36 -28.72 -17.56
C PRO A 265 0.39 -27.45 -17.14
N GLN A 266 -0.21 -26.26 -17.29
CA GLN A 266 0.47 -24.98 -17.09
C GLN A 266 -0.38 -24.03 -16.25
N VAL A 267 0.24 -23.38 -15.28
CA VAL A 267 -0.38 -22.33 -14.46
C VAL A 267 0.46 -21.07 -14.55
N VAL A 268 -0.18 -19.93 -14.77
CA VAL A 268 0.44 -18.61 -14.84
C VAL A 268 -0.13 -17.75 -13.72
N VAL A 269 0.72 -17.28 -12.81
CA VAL A 269 0.35 -16.36 -11.73
C VAL A 269 0.85 -14.98 -12.07
N LEU A 270 -0.08 -14.06 -12.34
CA LEU A 270 0.23 -12.65 -12.60
C LEU A 270 0.35 -11.90 -11.26
N GLY A 271 1.53 -11.31 -11.00
CA GLY A 271 1.84 -10.69 -9.72
C GLY A 271 2.10 -11.74 -8.63
N VAL A 272 2.98 -12.71 -8.90
CA VAL A 272 3.14 -13.90 -8.03
C VAL A 272 3.57 -13.55 -6.60
N GLY A 273 4.28 -12.45 -6.38
CA GLY A 273 4.71 -11.97 -5.06
C GLY A 273 5.18 -13.08 -4.13
N LEU A 274 4.54 -13.18 -2.97
CA LEU A 274 4.77 -14.23 -1.97
C LEU A 274 3.66 -15.29 -1.94
N ASP A 275 3.01 -15.58 -3.08
CA ASP A 275 2.04 -16.66 -3.18
C ASP A 275 2.70 -18.02 -2.86
N PRO A 276 2.25 -18.76 -1.83
CA PRO A 276 2.83 -20.06 -1.49
C PRO A 276 2.38 -21.20 -2.41
N LYS A 277 1.34 -21.02 -3.22
CA LYS A 277 0.68 -22.11 -3.98
C LYS A 277 1.62 -22.94 -4.86
N PRO A 278 2.62 -22.37 -5.58
CA PRO A 278 3.56 -23.19 -6.33
C PRO A 278 4.24 -24.26 -5.48
N VAL A 279 4.51 -24.00 -4.19
CA VAL A 279 5.13 -24.97 -3.27
C VAL A 279 4.24 -26.20 -3.03
N TYR A 280 2.93 -26.01 -3.07
CA TYR A 280 1.96 -27.06 -2.77
C TYR A 280 1.48 -27.82 -4.02
N HIS A 281 1.47 -27.14 -5.17
CA HIS A 281 0.76 -27.62 -6.37
C HIS A 281 1.68 -27.90 -7.56
N SER A 282 2.93 -27.45 -7.58
CA SER A 282 3.86 -27.77 -8.68
C SER A 282 4.43 -29.18 -8.50
N ASP A 283 3.63 -30.22 -8.73
CA ASP A 283 3.97 -31.64 -8.45
C ASP A 283 4.73 -32.35 -9.60
N GLY A 284 5.44 -31.58 -10.42
CA GLY A 284 6.24 -32.08 -11.56
C GLY A 284 5.44 -32.37 -12.83
N HIS A 285 4.13 -32.61 -12.74
CA HIS A 285 3.24 -32.74 -13.91
C HIS A 285 2.71 -31.38 -14.38
N GLN A 286 2.53 -30.44 -13.47
CA GLN A 286 2.09 -29.08 -13.74
C GLN A 286 3.24 -28.08 -13.57
N THR A 287 3.49 -27.26 -14.59
CA THR A 287 4.49 -26.18 -14.55
C THR A 287 3.84 -24.87 -14.13
N TRP A 288 4.38 -24.26 -13.07
CA TRP A 288 3.91 -22.97 -12.57
C TRP A 288 4.84 -21.85 -13.01
N PHE A 289 4.33 -20.88 -13.72
CA PHE A 289 5.03 -19.66 -14.12
C PHE A 289 4.58 -18.51 -13.23
N GLY A 290 5.53 -17.89 -12.53
CA GLY A 290 5.26 -16.74 -11.67
C GLY A 290 5.78 -15.45 -12.30
N ILE A 291 4.88 -14.56 -12.70
CA ILE A 291 5.24 -13.30 -13.34
C ILE A 291 5.20 -12.18 -12.31
N ASP A 292 6.29 -11.46 -12.15
CA ASP A 292 6.36 -10.26 -11.29
C ASP A 292 7.57 -9.41 -11.65
N LEU A 293 7.65 -8.22 -11.04
CA LEU A 293 8.79 -7.34 -11.16
C LEU A 293 10.06 -8.01 -10.62
N LYS A 294 11.19 -7.77 -11.27
CA LYS A 294 12.49 -8.32 -10.88
C LYS A 294 12.85 -8.15 -9.39
N PRO A 295 12.59 -6.99 -8.73
CA PRO A 295 12.82 -6.86 -7.29
C PRO A 295 11.94 -7.79 -6.44
N ALA A 296 10.66 -7.98 -6.81
CA ALA A 296 9.73 -8.86 -6.11
C ALA A 296 10.14 -10.34 -6.25
N LEU A 297 10.54 -10.76 -7.45
CA LEU A 297 11.05 -12.13 -7.66
C LEU A 297 12.33 -12.42 -6.89
N ARG A 298 13.24 -11.44 -6.77
CA ARG A 298 14.44 -11.55 -5.92
C ARG A 298 14.11 -11.67 -4.43
N ASP A 299 13.11 -10.93 -3.95
CA ASP A 299 12.66 -11.04 -2.56
C ASP A 299 12.00 -12.41 -2.31
N ARG A 300 11.16 -12.87 -3.25
CA ARG A 300 10.57 -14.22 -3.24
C ARG A 300 11.65 -15.29 -3.16
N GLU A 301 12.63 -15.30 -4.06
CA GLU A 301 13.72 -16.27 -4.09
C GLU A 301 14.43 -16.37 -2.74
N LYS A 302 14.79 -15.22 -2.14
CA LYS A 302 15.45 -15.17 -0.83
C LYS A 302 14.60 -15.78 0.28
N ARG A 303 13.29 -15.52 0.29
CA ARG A 303 12.37 -15.98 1.36
C ARG A 303 11.99 -17.44 1.25
N PHE A 304 11.88 -17.95 0.02
CA PHE A 304 11.50 -19.33 -0.25
C PHE A 304 12.71 -20.28 -0.19
N CYS A 305 13.94 -19.77 -0.05
CA CYS A 305 15.18 -20.53 0.17
C CYS A 305 15.27 -21.11 1.61
N VAL A 306 14.20 -21.76 2.07
CA VAL A 306 14.13 -22.45 3.36
C VAL A 306 13.56 -23.87 3.15
N PRO A 307 14.01 -24.89 3.91
CA PRO A 307 13.57 -26.26 3.72
C PRO A 307 12.04 -26.42 3.76
N GLY A 308 11.49 -27.11 2.76
CA GLY A 308 10.05 -27.36 2.66
C GLY A 308 9.21 -26.16 2.20
N CYS A 309 9.84 -25.10 1.70
CA CYS A 309 9.20 -23.96 1.04
C CYS A 309 9.65 -23.79 -0.43
N VAL A 310 10.49 -24.67 -0.98
CA VAL A 310 10.90 -24.62 -2.39
C VAL A 310 9.86 -25.38 -3.22
N ALA A 311 9.43 -24.80 -4.33
CA ALA A 311 8.53 -25.42 -5.28
C ALA A 311 9.31 -26.28 -6.29
N ASP A 312 8.80 -27.47 -6.62
CA ASP A 312 9.52 -28.43 -7.47
C ASP A 312 9.53 -28.02 -8.96
N ASN A 313 8.44 -27.44 -9.49
CA ASN A 313 8.32 -27.07 -10.90
C ASN A 313 7.75 -25.65 -11.07
N PHE A 314 8.52 -24.68 -10.57
CA PHE A 314 8.19 -23.25 -10.62
C PHE A 314 9.24 -22.45 -11.40
N ILE A 315 8.78 -21.65 -12.36
CA ILE A 315 9.62 -20.82 -13.23
C ILE A 315 9.29 -19.34 -12.99
N PRO A 316 10.18 -18.56 -12.35
CA PRO A 316 9.98 -17.12 -12.21
C PRO A 316 10.26 -16.42 -13.55
N VAL A 317 9.34 -15.56 -13.99
CA VAL A 317 9.46 -14.77 -15.22
C VAL A 317 9.41 -13.30 -14.84
N ALA A 318 10.52 -12.59 -15.03
CA ALA A 318 10.57 -11.15 -14.75
C ALA A 318 9.70 -10.42 -15.78
N GLY A 319 8.62 -9.79 -15.32
CA GLY A 319 7.63 -9.19 -16.20
C GLY A 319 6.88 -8.07 -15.50
N ASP A 320 6.58 -7.05 -16.27
CA ASP A 320 5.74 -5.94 -15.84
C ASP A 320 4.42 -5.99 -16.61
N MET A 321 3.32 -6.22 -15.91
CA MET A 321 1.97 -6.38 -16.49
C MET A 321 1.48 -5.11 -17.22
N ARG A 322 2.19 -4.02 -17.04
CA ARG A 322 2.04 -2.73 -17.72
C ARG A 322 2.54 -2.74 -19.16
N GLU A 323 3.48 -3.63 -19.44
CA GLU A 323 4.09 -3.81 -20.75
C GLU A 323 3.59 -5.10 -21.41
N GLN A 324 3.96 -5.32 -22.67
CA GLN A 324 3.65 -6.58 -23.38
C GLN A 324 4.79 -7.60 -23.30
N HIS A 325 6.04 -7.17 -23.02
CA HIS A 325 7.24 -8.01 -23.11
C HIS A 325 7.17 -9.28 -22.25
N TRP A 326 6.43 -9.26 -21.13
CA TRP A 326 6.27 -10.43 -20.26
C TRP A 326 5.63 -11.64 -20.96
N VAL A 327 4.80 -11.44 -21.99
CA VAL A 327 4.21 -12.54 -22.78
C VAL A 327 5.29 -13.27 -23.58
N GLN A 328 6.22 -12.51 -24.15
CA GLN A 328 7.34 -13.05 -24.92
C GLN A 328 8.32 -13.77 -23.99
N ASP A 329 8.63 -13.17 -22.84
CA ASP A 329 9.50 -13.77 -21.83
C ASP A 329 8.89 -15.05 -21.23
N LEU A 330 7.57 -15.08 -21.05
CA LEU A 330 6.84 -16.28 -20.62
C LEU A 330 7.01 -17.43 -21.64
N ARG A 331 6.83 -17.14 -22.94
CA ARG A 331 7.05 -18.14 -24.01
C ARG A 331 8.51 -18.59 -24.07
N ALA A 332 9.46 -17.67 -23.94
CA ALA A 332 10.88 -17.98 -23.89
C ALA A 332 11.26 -18.85 -22.69
N ALA A 333 10.52 -18.73 -21.58
CA ALA A 333 10.66 -19.56 -20.39
C ALA A 333 10.07 -20.98 -20.54
N GLY A 334 9.50 -21.32 -21.70
CA GLY A 334 8.99 -22.66 -22.02
C GLY A 334 7.48 -22.80 -21.93
N PHE A 335 6.73 -21.71 -21.77
CA PHE A 335 5.27 -21.73 -21.82
C PHE A 335 4.75 -22.01 -23.24
N ASP A 336 3.82 -22.96 -23.37
CA ASP A 336 3.18 -23.32 -24.63
C ASP A 336 1.74 -22.77 -24.71
N PRO A 337 1.48 -21.69 -25.47
CA PRO A 337 0.15 -21.10 -25.60
C PRO A 337 -0.85 -21.95 -26.39
N SER A 338 -0.41 -23.06 -27.02
CA SER A 338 -1.32 -23.99 -27.70
C SER A 338 -2.03 -24.94 -26.73
N GLN A 339 -1.47 -25.13 -25.53
CA GLN A 339 -2.05 -25.98 -24.49
C GLN A 339 -2.95 -25.16 -23.55
N PRO A 340 -3.99 -25.78 -22.95
CA PRO A 340 -4.77 -25.12 -21.93
C PRO A 340 -3.89 -24.66 -20.77
N SER A 341 -4.22 -23.50 -20.19
CA SER A 341 -3.52 -22.93 -19.03
C SER A 341 -4.51 -22.45 -17.97
N VAL A 342 -4.07 -22.39 -16.72
CA VAL A 342 -4.77 -21.65 -15.67
C VAL A 342 -4.06 -20.33 -15.47
N VAL A 343 -4.77 -19.22 -15.57
CA VAL A 343 -4.25 -17.88 -15.29
C VAL A 343 -4.87 -17.38 -13.99
N ILE A 344 -4.03 -16.89 -13.08
CA ILE A 344 -4.43 -16.41 -11.76
C ILE A 344 -4.05 -14.94 -11.63
N MET A 345 -5.03 -14.11 -11.27
CA MET A 345 -4.84 -12.74 -10.80
C MET A 345 -5.36 -12.64 -9.37
N GLU A 346 -4.48 -12.84 -8.38
CA GLU A 346 -4.81 -12.72 -6.95
C GLU A 346 -4.25 -11.42 -6.36
N GLY A 347 -5.12 -10.55 -5.86
CA GLY A 347 -4.74 -9.28 -5.25
C GLY A 347 -4.09 -8.31 -6.23
N LEU A 348 -4.48 -8.37 -7.51
CA LEU A 348 -3.86 -7.57 -8.59
C LEU A 348 -4.85 -6.65 -9.31
N SER A 349 -6.02 -7.16 -9.71
CA SER A 349 -6.90 -6.49 -10.69
C SER A 349 -7.32 -5.07 -10.27
N MET A 350 -7.63 -4.87 -8.99
CA MET A 350 -8.10 -3.63 -8.40
C MET A 350 -7.02 -2.55 -8.31
N TYR A 351 -5.74 -2.89 -8.50
CA TYR A 351 -4.62 -1.96 -8.45
C TYR A 351 -4.15 -1.49 -9.83
N LEU A 352 -4.70 -2.08 -10.89
CA LEU A 352 -4.41 -1.69 -12.27
C LEU A 352 -5.42 -0.65 -12.74
N THR A 353 -5.02 0.36 -13.51
CA THR A 353 -6.00 1.27 -14.12
C THR A 353 -6.81 0.55 -15.19
N SER A 354 -7.97 1.13 -15.55
CA SER A 354 -8.86 0.57 -16.59
C SER A 354 -8.14 0.23 -17.90
N ASP A 355 -7.20 1.08 -18.35
CA ASP A 355 -6.50 0.84 -19.62
C ASP A 355 -5.54 -0.34 -19.53
N VAL A 356 -4.83 -0.47 -18.40
CA VAL A 356 -3.87 -1.56 -18.22
C VAL A 356 -4.55 -2.88 -17.95
N ILE A 357 -5.59 -2.93 -17.12
CA ILE A 357 -6.30 -4.19 -16.95
C ILE A 357 -6.96 -4.62 -18.27
N SER A 358 -7.45 -3.69 -19.09
CA SER A 358 -7.95 -4.02 -20.45
C SER A 358 -6.86 -4.63 -21.33
N ASN A 359 -5.63 -4.11 -21.28
CA ASN A 359 -4.50 -4.67 -22.04
C ASN A 359 -4.01 -6.01 -21.46
N VAL A 360 -4.00 -6.17 -20.13
CA VAL A 360 -3.71 -7.45 -19.48
C VAL A 360 -4.70 -8.51 -19.93
N PHE A 361 -6.01 -8.23 -19.99
CA PHE A 361 -6.98 -9.19 -20.50
C PHE A 361 -6.73 -9.58 -21.96
N LYS A 362 -6.37 -8.64 -22.85
CA LYS A 362 -5.96 -8.96 -24.23
C LYS A 362 -4.73 -9.88 -24.26
N HIS A 363 -3.71 -9.59 -23.46
CA HIS A 363 -2.52 -10.43 -23.37
C HIS A 363 -2.84 -11.82 -22.79
N ILE A 364 -3.79 -11.92 -21.85
CA ILE A 364 -4.28 -13.20 -21.36
C ILE A 364 -4.89 -14.02 -22.51
N GLU A 365 -5.67 -13.40 -23.39
CA GLU A 365 -6.20 -14.10 -24.58
C GLU A 365 -5.08 -14.67 -25.48
N GLU A 366 -3.93 -13.99 -25.58
CA GLU A 366 -2.76 -14.47 -26.37
C GLU A 366 -2.03 -15.68 -25.76
N ILE A 367 -2.33 -16.01 -24.49
CA ILE A 367 -1.69 -17.10 -23.73
C ILE A 367 -2.69 -18.15 -23.24
N THR A 368 -3.94 -18.10 -23.69
CA THR A 368 -4.98 -19.05 -23.32
C THR A 368 -5.60 -19.67 -24.55
N SER A 369 -5.60 -21.01 -24.60
CA SER A 369 -6.34 -21.78 -25.62
C SER A 369 -7.68 -22.28 -25.06
N GLN A 370 -8.51 -22.90 -25.91
CA GLN A 370 -9.79 -23.49 -25.51
C GLN A 370 -9.65 -24.38 -24.26
N GLY A 371 -10.56 -24.21 -23.30
CA GLY A 371 -10.56 -24.96 -22.04
C GLY A 371 -9.68 -24.36 -20.94
N SER A 372 -8.87 -23.34 -21.25
CA SER A 372 -8.11 -22.57 -20.26
C SER A 372 -9.04 -21.92 -19.23
N ILE A 373 -8.52 -21.71 -18.01
CA ILE A 373 -9.25 -21.14 -16.89
C ILE A 373 -8.60 -19.82 -16.50
N LEU A 374 -9.40 -18.79 -16.25
CA LEU A 374 -8.95 -17.53 -15.67
C LEU A 374 -9.67 -17.32 -14.34
N TRP A 375 -8.89 -17.14 -13.27
CA TRP A 375 -9.41 -16.78 -11.95
C TRP A 375 -8.94 -15.38 -11.57
N VAL A 376 -9.88 -14.53 -11.14
CA VAL A 376 -9.62 -13.14 -10.77
C VAL A 376 -10.40 -12.78 -9.52
N ASP A 377 -9.73 -12.20 -8.53
CA ASP A 377 -10.40 -11.41 -7.50
C ASP A 377 -10.51 -9.95 -7.92
N HIS A 378 -11.63 -9.31 -7.64
CA HIS A 378 -11.91 -7.93 -8.03
C HIS A 378 -12.90 -7.28 -7.06
N ILE A 379 -13.07 -5.97 -7.17
CA ILE A 379 -14.14 -5.25 -6.46
C ILE A 379 -15.20 -4.78 -7.45
N THR A 380 -16.44 -4.63 -7.02
CA THR A 380 -17.49 -4.04 -7.86
C THR A 380 -17.20 -2.58 -8.20
N SER A 381 -17.71 -2.08 -9.32
CA SER A 381 -17.43 -0.71 -9.76
C SER A 381 -17.95 0.36 -8.80
N ASN A 382 -19.02 0.06 -8.05
CA ASN A 382 -19.57 0.97 -7.04
C ASN A 382 -18.81 0.92 -5.70
N ALA A 383 -17.95 -0.08 -5.47
CA ALA A 383 -17.23 -0.24 -4.20
C ALA A 383 -16.42 1.00 -3.83
N LEU A 384 -15.81 1.63 -4.83
CA LEU A 384 -14.98 2.83 -4.67
C LEU A 384 -15.76 4.06 -4.20
N ASP A 385 -17.07 4.11 -4.45
CA ASP A 385 -17.97 5.21 -4.10
C ASP A 385 -18.90 4.88 -2.92
N MET A 386 -18.76 3.69 -2.34
CA MET A 386 -19.66 3.20 -1.29
C MET A 386 -19.27 3.76 0.09
N GLU A 387 -20.14 4.57 0.69
CA GLU A 387 -19.97 5.13 2.04
C GLU A 387 -19.70 4.04 3.09
N ALA A 388 -20.45 2.93 3.07
CA ALA A 388 -20.28 1.81 4.00
C ALA A 388 -18.93 1.07 3.88
N ALA A 389 -18.24 1.19 2.73
CA ALA A 389 -16.92 0.63 2.50
C ALA A 389 -15.82 1.70 2.51
N GLY A 390 -16.21 2.97 2.68
CA GLY A 390 -15.36 4.15 2.54
C GLY A 390 -14.19 4.12 3.52
N ASP A 391 -14.43 3.75 4.78
CA ASP A 391 -13.37 3.71 5.80
C ASP A 391 -12.29 2.65 5.48
N PHE A 392 -12.69 1.48 4.99
CA PHE A 392 -11.77 0.41 4.61
C PHE A 392 -10.92 0.81 3.40
N PHE A 393 -11.55 1.29 2.31
CA PHE A 393 -10.81 1.71 1.12
C PHE A 393 -9.96 2.96 1.37
N ALA A 394 -10.44 3.89 2.21
CA ALA A 394 -9.65 5.02 2.66
C ALA A 394 -8.45 4.57 3.49
N ALA A 395 -8.60 3.59 4.38
CA ALA A 395 -7.49 2.99 5.13
C ALA A 395 -6.46 2.33 4.19
N MET A 396 -6.90 1.53 3.22
CA MET A 396 -6.02 0.95 2.19
C MET A 396 -5.32 2.03 1.37
N GLY A 397 -6.03 3.10 1.01
CA GLY A 397 -5.46 4.27 0.33
C GLY A 397 -4.40 4.98 1.16
N ARG A 398 -4.63 5.16 2.48
CA ARG A 398 -3.64 5.73 3.41
C ARG A 398 -2.40 4.85 3.51
N LEU A 399 -2.52 3.54 3.43
CA LEU A 399 -1.36 2.62 3.39
C LEU A 399 -0.55 2.68 2.09
N GLY A 400 -0.98 3.46 1.10
CA GLY A 400 -0.33 3.54 -0.20
C GLY A 400 -0.70 2.41 -1.15
N GLU A 401 -1.74 1.63 -0.82
CA GLU A 401 -2.30 0.54 -1.63
C GLU A 401 -3.74 0.91 -2.07
N PRO A 402 -3.95 2.02 -2.80
CA PRO A 402 -5.28 2.40 -3.22
C PRO A 402 -5.82 1.44 -4.28
N MET A 403 -7.00 0.91 -4.05
CA MET A 403 -7.77 0.25 -5.10
C MET A 403 -8.28 1.33 -6.06
N VAL A 404 -7.95 1.20 -7.34
CA VAL A 404 -8.25 2.19 -8.40
C VAL A 404 -9.16 1.62 -9.48
N PHE A 405 -9.44 0.33 -9.48
CA PHE A 405 -10.33 -0.29 -10.46
C PHE A 405 -11.36 -1.18 -9.80
N GLY A 406 -12.59 -1.11 -10.32
CA GLY A 406 -13.67 -2.02 -9.96
C GLY A 406 -14.52 -2.39 -11.18
N CYS A 407 -15.00 -3.62 -11.19
CA CYS A 407 -15.76 -4.23 -12.28
C CYS A 407 -16.95 -5.01 -11.72
N THR A 408 -18.18 -4.59 -12.02
CA THR A 408 -19.36 -5.34 -11.54
C THR A 408 -19.61 -6.62 -12.35
N ASP A 409 -19.34 -6.62 -13.66
CA ASP A 409 -19.51 -7.78 -14.53
C ASP A 409 -18.20 -8.10 -15.26
N LEU A 410 -17.39 -8.97 -14.64
CA LEU A 410 -16.10 -9.37 -15.19
C LEU A 410 -16.25 -10.25 -16.43
N GLY A 411 -17.35 -11.00 -16.58
CA GLY A 411 -17.60 -11.81 -17.76
C GLY A 411 -17.81 -10.94 -18.99
N GLN A 412 -18.64 -9.89 -18.85
CA GLN A 412 -18.81 -8.88 -19.89
C GLN A 412 -17.49 -8.13 -20.18
N PHE A 413 -16.73 -7.78 -19.13
CA PHE A 413 -15.45 -7.09 -19.28
C PHE A 413 -14.41 -7.93 -20.03
N ALA A 414 -14.32 -9.23 -19.73
CA ALA A 414 -13.41 -10.16 -20.39
C ALA A 414 -13.75 -10.37 -21.87
N GLY A 415 -15.02 -10.22 -22.24
CA GLY A 415 -15.50 -10.32 -23.62
C GLY A 415 -15.98 -11.73 -24.01
N ASN A 416 -16.52 -11.84 -25.23
CA ASN A 416 -17.28 -13.01 -25.69
C ASN A 416 -16.48 -14.32 -25.81
N GLY A 417 -15.15 -14.28 -25.73
CA GLY A 417 -14.30 -15.48 -25.74
C GLY A 417 -14.33 -16.24 -24.41
N TRP A 418 -14.96 -15.70 -23.38
CA TRP A 418 -14.99 -16.23 -22.02
C TRP A 418 -16.40 -16.63 -21.59
N GLN A 419 -16.50 -17.80 -20.98
CA GLN A 419 -17.70 -18.26 -20.30
C GLN A 419 -17.50 -18.14 -18.78
N VAL A 420 -18.45 -17.52 -18.07
CA VAL A 420 -18.43 -17.48 -16.60
C VAL A 420 -18.81 -18.86 -16.05
N LEU A 421 -17.89 -19.49 -15.32
CA LEU A 421 -18.16 -20.72 -14.58
C LEU A 421 -18.71 -20.43 -13.18
N GLN A 422 -18.15 -19.42 -12.51
CA GLN A 422 -18.57 -18.99 -11.18
C GLN A 422 -18.28 -17.51 -10.98
N SER A 423 -19.19 -16.80 -10.31
CA SER A 423 -18.95 -15.47 -9.75
C SER A 423 -19.61 -15.40 -8.37
N VAL A 424 -18.81 -15.27 -7.32
CA VAL A 424 -19.25 -15.23 -5.92
C VAL A 424 -18.57 -14.07 -5.20
N SER A 425 -19.20 -13.53 -4.15
CA SER A 425 -18.62 -12.50 -3.29
C SER A 425 -17.95 -13.11 -2.05
N ALA A 426 -17.14 -12.33 -1.34
CA ALA A 426 -16.65 -12.72 -0.03
C ALA A 426 -17.81 -12.85 0.97
N ALA A 427 -18.91 -12.11 0.77
CA ALA A 427 -20.14 -12.24 1.56
C ALA A 427 -20.78 -13.63 1.39
N ASP A 428 -20.83 -14.15 0.15
CA ASP A 428 -21.32 -15.52 -0.12
C ASP A 428 -20.50 -16.58 0.64
N ILE A 429 -19.16 -16.44 0.64
CA ILE A 429 -18.24 -17.37 1.30
C ILE A 429 -18.34 -17.29 2.83
N LEU A 430 -18.52 -16.07 3.36
CA LEU A 430 -18.59 -15.82 4.80
C LEU A 430 -20.00 -15.94 5.38
N ALA A 431 -21.02 -16.13 4.54
CA ALA A 431 -22.44 -16.14 4.90
C ALA A 431 -22.83 -14.90 5.73
N THR A 432 -22.59 -13.71 5.16
CA THR A 432 -22.84 -12.41 5.80
C THR A 432 -23.44 -11.42 4.82
N ASP A 433 -24.22 -10.45 5.32
CA ASP A 433 -24.82 -9.38 4.52
C ASP A 433 -23.96 -8.09 4.51
N ASP A 434 -22.70 -8.17 4.95
CA ASP A 434 -21.78 -7.03 4.96
C ASP A 434 -21.47 -6.56 3.53
N ARG A 435 -21.75 -5.28 3.26
CA ARG A 435 -21.61 -4.67 1.94
C ARG A 435 -20.16 -4.59 1.44
N LEU A 436 -19.17 -4.51 2.34
CA LEU A 436 -17.76 -4.54 1.94
C LEU A 436 -17.40 -5.93 1.40
N PHE A 437 -17.87 -6.99 2.07
CA PHE A 437 -17.62 -8.36 1.61
C PHE A 437 -18.42 -8.70 0.35
N ASP A 438 -19.62 -8.14 0.17
CA ASP A 438 -20.37 -8.30 -1.08
C ASP A 438 -19.70 -7.63 -2.27
N ALA A 439 -19.08 -6.47 -2.03
CA ALA A 439 -18.34 -5.72 -3.04
C ALA A 439 -17.04 -6.41 -3.48
N TYR A 440 -16.44 -7.27 -2.65
CA TYR A 440 -15.23 -8.04 -2.99
C TYR A 440 -15.61 -9.39 -3.60
N ARG A 441 -15.28 -9.60 -4.88
CA ARG A 441 -15.76 -10.74 -5.68
C ARG A 441 -14.63 -11.58 -6.24
N PHE A 442 -14.95 -12.84 -6.51
CA PHE A 442 -14.11 -13.83 -7.15
C PHE A 442 -14.82 -14.35 -8.38
N THR A 443 -14.16 -14.34 -9.54
CA THR A 443 -14.76 -14.82 -10.78
C THR A 443 -13.84 -15.81 -11.47
N THR A 444 -14.41 -16.94 -11.85
CA THR A 444 -13.76 -17.98 -12.64
C THR A 444 -14.38 -18.01 -14.02
N LEU A 445 -13.54 -17.85 -15.04
CA LEU A 445 -13.90 -17.87 -16.45
C LEU A 445 -13.24 -19.07 -17.13
N GLN A 446 -13.90 -19.64 -18.13
CA GLN A 446 -13.32 -20.63 -19.02
C GLN A 446 -13.26 -20.09 -20.44
N ARG A 447 -12.14 -20.34 -21.14
CA ARG A 447 -11.98 -19.98 -22.52
C ARG A 447 -12.84 -20.88 -23.40
N ALA A 448 -13.83 -20.30 -24.07
CA ALA A 448 -14.81 -21.05 -24.87
C ALA A 448 -14.27 -21.42 -26.27
N GLN A 449 -13.33 -20.63 -26.80
CA GLN A 449 -12.68 -20.81 -28.11
C GLN A 449 -11.22 -20.41 -28.07
#